data_AF-A0A5E4E601-F1
#
_entry.id   AF-A0A5E4E601-F1
#
_cell.length_a   1.000
_cell.length_b   1.000
_cell.length_c   1.000
_cell.angle_alpha   90.00
_cell.angle_beta   90.00
_cell.angle_gamma   90.00
#
_symmetry.space_group_name_H-M   'P 1'
#
loop_
_entity.id
_entity.type
_entity.pdbx_description
1 polymer ?
#
loop_
_entity_poly.entity_id
_entity_poly.type
_entity_poly.pdbx_seq_one_letter_code
_entity_poly.pdbx_strand_id
1 'polypeptide(L)'
;MSINLQSHAFAGNPLIPKTPKSSDPFSPTQAYETLKTQLLDNTHLPSSLSFKVLPFRKGRPLASSTGGTSDSTPNWHLGWISLSECKGLLANSGVELSGESLVYLGSRSEDDVVYWAIDVSGESSLVPELGSKQLCFVELRTLMVATDWADARSMGELAIAGHARALLEWHNISLFCGHCGGKTVSKEAGRRKQCSNELCRKRVYPRVDPVVIMLVIDRENDRVLLSRQSRFVPRMWSCLAGFIEPGESLEEAVRRETWEETGIEVGEVVYHSSQPWPVGPNSMPCQLMVGFYAYAKSLELNVDKEELEDAEWHSREDVKKALAYAEYRKAQQTAASKVEQMCKGVEKGQNFSADFNVESGELAPMFIPGPFAIAHHLISSWVYQDAGDSVAARLKQPSGSTSNL
;
A
#
# COMPACT_ATOMS: atom_id res chain seq x y z
N MET A 1 -16.32 -19.26 1.59
CA MET A 1 -16.10 -18.72 0.23
C MET A 1 -14.88 -17.82 0.33
N SER A 2 -13.81 -18.14 -0.40
CA SER A 2 -12.60 -17.32 -0.46
C SER A 2 -12.92 -15.98 -1.14
N ILE A 3 -12.35 -14.88 -0.63
CA ILE A 3 -12.35 -13.63 -1.40
C ILE A 3 -11.32 -13.82 -2.51
N ASN A 4 -11.77 -13.87 -3.76
CA ASN A 4 -10.88 -13.86 -4.89
C ASN A 4 -10.59 -12.41 -5.27
N LEU A 5 -9.60 -11.79 -4.59
CA LEU A 5 -9.17 -10.45 -4.97
C LEU A 5 -8.49 -10.50 -6.32
N GLN A 6 -8.88 -9.60 -7.22
CA GLN A 6 -8.19 -9.44 -8.50
C GLN A 6 -6.75 -8.90 -8.33
N SER A 7 -6.48 -8.21 -7.22
CA SER A 7 -5.15 -7.69 -6.86
C SER A 7 -5.01 -7.48 -5.35
N HIS A 8 -3.78 -7.50 -4.84
CA HIS A 8 -3.50 -7.11 -3.45
C HIS A 8 -3.84 -5.64 -3.22
N ALA A 9 -4.20 -5.26 -1.99
CA ALA A 9 -4.33 -3.86 -1.62
C ALA A 9 -3.03 -3.09 -1.98
N PHE A 10 -3.19 -1.87 -2.47
CA PHE A 10 -2.13 -1.01 -3.01
C PHE A 10 -1.47 -1.46 -4.33
N ALA A 11 -1.83 -2.63 -4.88
CA ALA A 11 -1.39 -3.08 -6.19
C ALA A 11 -2.44 -2.77 -7.28
N GLY A 12 -2.07 -2.92 -8.55
CA GLY A 12 -3.02 -2.72 -9.66
C GLY A 12 -3.40 -1.27 -9.91
N ASN A 13 -2.49 -0.31 -9.64
CA ASN A 13 -2.75 1.12 -9.85
C ASN A 13 -3.13 1.41 -11.32
N PRO A 14 -4.39 1.82 -11.59
CA PRO A 14 -4.88 2.04 -12.95
C PRO A 14 -4.32 3.31 -13.61
N LEU A 15 -3.63 4.17 -12.86
CA LEU A 15 -3.01 5.38 -13.38
C LEU A 15 -1.58 5.16 -13.84
N ILE A 16 -0.93 4.04 -13.50
CA ILE A 16 0.41 3.70 -14.00
C ILE A 16 0.24 3.07 -15.39
N PRO A 17 0.47 3.79 -16.51
CA PRO A 17 0.28 3.24 -17.84
C PRO A 17 1.58 2.58 -18.33
N LYS A 18 1.49 1.79 -19.41
CA LYS A 18 2.66 1.52 -20.30
C LYS A 18 3.15 2.89 -20.78
N THR A 19 4.30 3.34 -20.29
CA THR A 19 4.83 4.71 -20.44
C THR A 19 4.55 5.26 -21.85
N PRO A 20 3.76 6.33 -22.00
CA PRO A 20 3.56 6.98 -23.29
C PRO A 20 4.90 7.47 -23.85
N LYS A 21 5.06 7.49 -25.17
CA LYS A 21 6.29 8.02 -25.80
C LYS A 21 6.51 9.47 -25.35
N SER A 22 7.75 9.94 -25.30
CA SER A 22 8.09 11.30 -24.82
C SER A 22 7.42 12.45 -25.61
N SER A 23 6.92 12.16 -26.81
CA SER A 23 6.17 13.11 -27.66
C SER A 23 4.68 13.17 -27.32
N ASP A 24 4.18 12.29 -26.46
CA ASP A 24 2.78 12.23 -26.08
C ASP A 24 2.44 13.40 -25.12
N PRO A 25 1.35 14.15 -25.35
CA PRO A 25 0.90 15.21 -24.44
C PRO A 25 0.63 14.72 -23.01
N PHE A 26 0.31 13.43 -22.83
CA PHE A 26 0.14 12.77 -21.55
C PHE A 26 1.45 12.22 -20.96
N SER A 27 2.59 12.41 -21.64
CA SER A 27 3.88 12.06 -21.05
C SER A 27 4.14 12.96 -19.83
N PRO A 28 4.83 12.44 -18.78
CA PRO A 28 5.11 13.22 -17.58
C PRO A 28 5.80 14.56 -17.87
N THR A 29 6.70 14.59 -18.85
CA THR A 29 7.41 15.81 -19.24
C THR A 29 6.47 16.85 -19.87
N GLN A 30 5.64 16.45 -20.83
CA GLN A 30 4.71 17.39 -21.49
C GLN A 30 3.59 17.86 -20.56
N ALA A 31 3.07 16.94 -19.74
CA ALA A 31 2.10 17.28 -18.70
C ALA A 31 2.66 18.29 -17.71
N TYR A 32 3.94 18.18 -17.33
CA TYR A 32 4.60 19.11 -16.42
C TYR A 32 4.84 20.49 -17.02
N GLU A 33 5.24 20.58 -18.30
CA GLU A 33 5.36 21.87 -18.97
C GLU A 33 4.00 22.55 -19.15
N THR A 34 2.95 21.77 -19.48
CA THR A 34 1.57 22.28 -19.55
C THR A 34 1.09 22.80 -18.17
N LEU A 35 1.41 22.07 -17.10
CA LEU A 35 1.12 22.48 -15.72
C LEU A 35 1.78 23.82 -15.38
N LYS A 36 3.07 24.02 -15.71
CA LYS A 36 3.75 25.30 -15.47
C LYS A 36 3.07 26.45 -16.19
N THR A 37 2.72 26.26 -17.46
CA THR A 37 2.03 27.31 -18.25
C THR A 37 0.70 27.67 -17.61
N GLN A 38 -0.12 26.69 -17.20
CA GLN A 38 -1.40 26.95 -16.52
C GLN A 38 -1.25 27.59 -15.14
N LEU A 39 -0.14 27.35 -14.43
CA LEU A 39 0.12 28.02 -13.15
C LEU A 39 0.46 29.50 -13.34
N LEU A 40 1.23 29.83 -14.40
CA LEU A 40 1.67 31.18 -14.76
C LEU A 40 0.56 32.01 -15.42
N ASP A 41 -0.18 31.42 -16.35
CA ASP A 41 -1.27 32.10 -17.05
C ASP A 41 -2.53 32.09 -16.18
N ASN A 42 -2.92 33.27 -15.67
CA ASN A 42 -4.24 33.48 -15.04
C ASN A 42 -5.40 33.46 -16.07
N THR A 43 -5.14 33.03 -17.31
CA THR A 43 -6.13 32.98 -18.38
C THR A 43 -6.48 31.55 -18.70
N HIS A 44 -7.79 31.27 -18.81
CA HIS A 44 -8.33 30.01 -19.30
C HIS A 44 -7.96 29.81 -20.78
N LEU A 45 -6.70 29.46 -21.08
CA LEU A 45 -6.46 28.80 -22.35
C LEU A 45 -7.19 27.44 -22.29
N PRO A 46 -8.03 27.11 -23.28
CA PRO A 46 -8.62 25.78 -23.36
C PRO A 46 -7.50 24.82 -23.75
N SER A 47 -6.76 24.31 -22.76
CA SER A 47 -6.02 23.07 -22.96
C SER A 47 -7.05 21.94 -23.03
N SER A 48 -6.92 21.04 -23.99
CA SER A 48 -7.73 19.81 -24.03
C SER A 48 -7.55 18.94 -22.77
N LEU A 49 -6.44 19.13 -22.06
CA LEU A 49 -6.07 18.38 -20.86
C LEU A 49 -6.76 18.93 -19.61
N SER A 50 -7.45 18.06 -18.88
CA SER A 50 -8.00 18.34 -17.56
C SER A 50 -7.06 17.83 -16.47
N PHE A 51 -6.85 18.63 -15.41
CA PHE A 51 -5.98 18.27 -14.30
C PHE A 51 -6.77 18.01 -13.02
N LYS A 52 -6.55 16.82 -12.45
CA LYS A 52 -7.04 16.43 -11.13
C LYS A 52 -5.89 16.37 -10.14
N VAL A 53 -6.05 17.04 -9.02
CA VAL A 53 -5.07 17.09 -7.93
C VAL A 53 -5.64 16.36 -6.73
N LEU A 54 -4.85 15.47 -6.12
CA LEU A 54 -5.14 14.79 -4.87
C LEU A 54 -4.31 15.41 -3.73
N PRO A 55 -4.93 16.20 -2.84
CA PRO A 55 -4.26 16.74 -1.67
C PRO A 55 -3.96 15.65 -0.64
N PHE A 56 -2.82 15.77 0.03
CA PHE A 56 -2.42 14.97 1.19
C PHE A 56 -2.12 15.88 2.37
N ARG A 57 -2.38 15.39 3.58
CA ARG A 57 -1.97 16.05 4.83
C ARG A 57 -1.36 15.01 5.76
N LYS A 58 -0.08 15.14 6.05
CA LYS A 58 0.71 14.22 6.89
C LYS A 58 0.54 12.76 6.43
N GLY A 59 0.70 12.52 5.13
CA GLY A 59 0.54 11.20 4.51
C GLY A 59 -0.91 10.71 4.37
N ARG A 60 -1.92 11.49 4.79
CA ARG A 60 -3.34 11.15 4.66
C ARG A 60 -3.91 11.71 3.36
N PRO A 61 -4.43 10.91 2.42
CA PRO A 61 -5.13 11.42 1.24
C PRO A 61 -6.43 12.11 1.63
N LEU A 62 -6.82 13.10 0.82
CA LEU A 62 -8.17 13.63 0.83
C LEU A 62 -9.14 12.56 0.29
N ALA A 63 -10.24 12.34 0.99
CA ALA A 63 -11.28 11.38 0.63
C ALA A 63 -12.67 12.01 0.79
N SER A 64 -13.62 11.48 0.04
CA SER A 64 -15.06 11.69 0.23
C SER A 64 -15.73 10.35 0.51
N SER A 65 -16.99 10.40 0.91
CA SER A 65 -17.83 9.21 1.02
C SER A 65 -19.16 9.47 0.34
N THR A 66 -19.62 8.52 -0.47
CA THR A 66 -21.00 8.50 -0.96
C THR A 66 -21.82 7.69 0.02
N GLY A 67 -22.84 8.32 0.62
CA GLY A 67 -23.73 7.63 1.55
C GLY A 67 -24.48 6.50 0.85
N GLY A 68 -24.56 5.35 1.52
CA GLY A 68 -25.44 4.28 1.08
C GLY A 68 -26.91 4.69 1.23
N THR A 69 -27.78 4.16 0.38
CA THR A 69 -29.19 4.00 0.78
C THR A 69 -29.24 3.12 2.04
N SER A 70 -30.36 3.12 2.78
CA SER A 70 -30.49 2.49 4.12
C SER A 70 -29.97 1.05 4.26
N ASP A 71 -29.78 0.33 3.15
CA ASP A 71 -29.34 -1.08 3.10
C ASP A 71 -27.93 -1.31 2.51
N SER A 72 -27.17 -0.25 2.14
CA SER A 72 -25.85 -0.40 1.51
C SER A 72 -24.72 0.21 2.36
N THR A 73 -23.59 -0.51 2.44
CA THR A 73 -22.38 -0.02 3.11
C THR A 73 -21.86 1.22 2.39
N PRO A 74 -21.48 2.30 3.11
CA PRO A 74 -20.90 3.48 2.49
C PRO A 74 -19.64 3.14 1.70
N ASN A 75 -19.46 3.80 0.54
CA ASN A 75 -18.24 3.67 -0.25
C ASN A 75 -17.47 4.98 -0.23
N TRP A 76 -16.19 4.89 0.09
CA TRP A 76 -15.28 6.02 0.05
C TRP A 76 -14.69 6.17 -1.36
N HIS A 77 -14.33 7.41 -1.70
CA HIS A 77 -13.63 7.74 -2.95
C HIS A 77 -12.53 8.76 -2.67
N LEU A 78 -11.53 8.83 -3.55
CA LEU A 78 -10.50 9.86 -3.48
C LEU A 78 -11.08 11.25 -3.77
N GLY A 79 -10.74 12.20 -2.90
CA GLY A 79 -11.15 13.58 -2.95
C GLY A 79 -10.37 14.39 -3.98
N TRP A 80 -10.57 14.09 -5.27
CA TRP A 80 -9.96 14.85 -6.35
C TRP A 80 -10.52 16.27 -6.43
N ILE A 81 -9.64 17.26 -6.55
CA ILE A 81 -10.01 18.66 -6.82
C ILE A 81 -9.40 19.12 -8.15
N SER A 82 -9.99 20.14 -8.75
CA SER A 82 -9.39 20.77 -9.95
C SER A 82 -8.12 21.56 -9.60
N LEU A 83 -7.28 21.83 -10.60
CA LEU A 83 -6.09 22.68 -10.42
C LEU A 83 -6.47 24.10 -9.95
N SER A 84 -7.56 24.66 -10.47
CA SER A 84 -8.04 26.00 -10.09
C SER A 84 -8.52 26.04 -8.63
N GLU A 85 -9.26 25.02 -8.18
CA GLU A 85 -9.62 24.89 -6.77
C GLU A 85 -8.37 24.75 -5.89
N CYS A 86 -7.39 23.93 -6.29
CA CYS A 86 -6.14 23.78 -5.56
C CYS A 86 -5.37 25.11 -5.44
N LYS A 87 -5.29 25.88 -6.53
CA LYS A 87 -4.66 27.21 -6.55
C LYS A 87 -5.41 28.19 -5.64
N GLY A 88 -6.74 28.21 -5.68
CA GLY A 88 -7.56 29.06 -4.81
C GLY A 88 -7.39 28.73 -3.33
N LEU A 89 -7.40 27.45 -2.97
CA LEU A 89 -7.20 26.96 -1.61
C LEU A 89 -5.85 27.41 -1.03
N LEU A 90 -4.76 27.25 -1.78
CA LEU A 90 -3.42 27.63 -1.33
C LEU A 90 -3.25 29.16 -1.27
N ALA A 91 -3.81 29.90 -2.23
CA ALA A 91 -3.77 31.36 -2.23
C ALA A 91 -4.47 31.96 -0.99
N ASN A 92 -5.59 31.38 -0.55
CA ASN A 92 -6.27 31.78 0.69
C ASN A 92 -5.40 31.59 1.95
N SER A 93 -4.39 30.73 1.87
CA SER A 93 -3.43 30.45 2.96
C SER A 93 -2.11 31.21 2.78
N GLY A 94 -1.99 32.05 1.75
CA GLY A 94 -0.79 32.84 1.46
C GLY A 94 0.35 32.05 0.81
N VAL A 95 0.07 30.82 0.31
CA VAL A 95 1.06 29.95 -0.33
C VAL A 95 0.83 29.92 -1.84
N GLU A 96 1.89 30.21 -2.60
CA GLU A 96 1.84 30.09 -4.05
C GLU A 96 2.07 28.63 -4.46
N LEU A 97 1.18 28.12 -5.33
CA LEU A 97 1.30 26.77 -5.87
C LEU A 97 2.46 26.70 -6.86
N SER A 98 3.56 26.06 -6.45
CA SER A 98 4.67 25.73 -7.33
C SER A 98 4.49 24.36 -7.97
N GLY A 99 4.83 24.25 -9.26
CA GLY A 99 4.88 22.95 -9.94
C GLY A 99 5.87 21.97 -9.29
N GLU A 100 6.88 22.45 -8.55
CA GLU A 100 7.81 21.58 -7.82
C GLU A 100 7.17 20.85 -6.62
N SER A 101 6.04 21.36 -6.12
CA SER A 101 5.27 20.76 -5.01
C SER A 101 4.30 19.66 -5.47
N LEU A 102 4.11 19.51 -6.78
CA LEU A 102 3.21 18.52 -7.38
C LEU A 102 4.00 17.29 -7.87
N VAL A 103 3.43 16.11 -7.66
CA VAL A 103 3.96 14.84 -8.18
C VAL A 103 2.98 14.21 -9.16
N TYR A 104 3.49 13.80 -10.32
CA TYR A 104 2.70 13.17 -11.37
C TYR A 104 2.35 11.74 -10.97
N LEU A 105 1.06 11.40 -11.02
CA LEU A 105 0.55 10.06 -10.71
C LEU A 105 0.24 9.23 -11.95
N GLY A 106 -0.06 9.89 -13.07
CA GLY A 106 -0.52 9.21 -14.26
C GLY A 106 -1.50 10.02 -15.08
N SER A 107 -2.01 9.39 -16.13
CA SER A 107 -2.98 9.97 -17.04
C SER A 107 -3.98 8.91 -17.49
N ARG A 108 -5.16 9.36 -17.91
CA ARG A 108 -6.14 8.55 -18.62
C ARG A 108 -6.44 9.22 -19.94
N SER A 109 -6.00 8.59 -21.03
CA SER A 109 -6.21 9.08 -22.39
C SER A 109 -7.67 9.00 -22.84
N GLU A 110 -8.49 8.15 -22.20
CA GLU A 110 -9.92 8.02 -22.52
C GLU A 110 -10.71 9.28 -22.14
N ASP A 111 -10.28 9.96 -21.06
CA ASP A 111 -10.97 11.13 -20.49
C ASP A 111 -10.14 12.43 -20.61
N ASP A 112 -9.00 12.38 -21.30
CA ASP A 112 -8.01 13.47 -21.39
C ASP A 112 -7.59 14.07 -20.01
N VAL A 113 -7.49 13.23 -18.98
CA VAL A 113 -7.15 13.66 -17.61
C VAL A 113 -5.72 13.32 -17.22
N VAL A 114 -5.03 14.28 -16.61
CA VAL A 114 -3.76 14.06 -15.89
C VAL A 114 -3.97 14.20 -14.38
N TYR A 115 -3.38 13.27 -13.64
CA TYR A 115 -3.52 13.15 -12.20
C TYR A 115 -2.23 13.54 -11.49
N TRP A 116 -2.36 14.38 -10.48
CA TRP A 116 -1.27 14.88 -9.64
C TRP A 116 -1.58 14.67 -8.17
N ALA A 117 -0.56 14.61 -7.33
CA ALA A 117 -0.70 14.73 -5.87
C ALA A 117 0.12 15.89 -5.33
N ILE A 118 -0.30 16.42 -4.18
CA ILE A 118 0.36 17.51 -3.48
C ILE A 118 0.30 17.28 -1.97
N ASP A 119 1.37 17.61 -1.26
CA ASP A 119 1.36 17.68 0.20
C ASP A 119 0.98 19.11 0.66
N VAL A 120 -0.11 19.22 1.42
CA VAL A 120 -0.62 20.46 2.01
C VAL A 120 -0.50 20.46 3.54
N SER A 121 0.46 19.69 4.09
CA SER A 121 0.69 19.58 5.54
C SER A 121 0.98 20.91 6.24
N GLY A 122 1.56 21.88 5.53
CA GLY A 122 1.82 23.24 6.03
C GLY A 122 0.54 24.05 6.28
N GLU A 123 -0.57 23.70 5.63
CA GLU A 123 -1.72 24.60 5.48
C GLU A 123 -2.91 24.15 6.34
N SER A 124 -2.99 24.60 7.59
CA SER A 124 -4.10 24.22 8.49
C SER A 124 -5.46 24.83 8.15
N SER A 125 -5.47 25.97 7.48
CA SER A 125 -6.67 26.72 7.04
C SER A 125 -7.53 25.96 6.03
N LEU A 126 -7.00 24.95 5.35
CA LEU A 126 -7.72 24.20 4.30
C LEU A 126 -8.76 23.22 4.84
N VAL A 127 -8.59 22.75 6.08
CA VAL A 127 -9.41 21.67 6.65
C VAL A 127 -10.90 22.07 6.76
N PRO A 128 -11.25 23.27 7.26
CA PRO A 128 -12.65 23.69 7.34
C PRO A 128 -13.32 23.87 5.97
N GLU A 129 -12.60 24.42 4.99
CA GLU A 129 -13.13 24.68 3.64
C GLU A 129 -13.43 23.36 2.92
N LEU A 130 -12.53 22.39 2.97
CA LEU A 130 -12.74 21.05 2.41
C LEU A 130 -13.83 20.27 3.16
N GLY A 131 -13.90 20.41 4.49
CA GLY A 131 -14.97 19.81 5.29
C GLY A 131 -16.37 20.27 4.88
N SER A 132 -16.54 21.53 4.47
CA SER A 132 -17.81 22.04 3.95
C SER A 132 -18.28 21.34 2.66
N LYS A 133 -17.33 20.77 1.90
CA LYS A 133 -17.56 19.97 0.69
C LYS A 133 -17.68 18.46 0.97
N GLN A 134 -17.83 18.07 2.24
CA GLN A 134 -17.84 16.68 2.70
C GLN A 134 -16.56 15.90 2.35
N LEU A 135 -15.42 16.58 2.35
CA LEU A 135 -14.10 16.00 2.12
C LEU A 135 -13.31 15.98 3.43
N CYS A 136 -12.57 14.89 3.69
CA CYS A 136 -11.71 14.80 4.87
C CYS A 136 -10.41 14.04 4.58
N PHE A 137 -9.38 14.31 5.37
CA PHE A 137 -8.10 13.60 5.27
C PHE A 137 -8.14 12.33 6.12
N VAL A 138 -7.99 11.17 5.48
CA VAL A 138 -8.15 9.86 6.13
C VAL A 138 -6.84 9.09 6.09
N GLU A 139 -6.52 8.37 7.18
CA GLU A 139 -5.36 7.48 7.23
C GLU A 139 -5.47 6.36 6.20
N LEU A 140 -4.38 6.08 5.50
CA LEU A 140 -4.37 5.12 4.40
C LEU A 140 -4.69 3.68 4.88
N ARG A 141 -4.29 3.34 6.12
CA ARG A 141 -4.66 2.06 6.76
C ARG A 141 -6.16 1.97 7.03
N THR A 142 -6.81 3.09 7.40
CA THR A 142 -8.26 3.14 7.58
C THR A 142 -8.98 2.96 6.24
N LEU A 143 -8.52 3.63 5.18
CA LEU A 143 -9.07 3.43 3.83
C LEU A 143 -8.90 1.99 3.35
N MET A 144 -7.73 1.38 3.59
CA MET A 144 -7.48 -0.03 3.25
C MET A 144 -8.48 -0.98 3.90
N VAL A 145 -8.83 -0.76 5.17
CA VAL A 145 -9.85 -1.57 5.88
C VAL A 145 -11.26 -1.23 5.40
N ALA A 146 -11.57 0.05 5.15
CA ALA A 146 -12.89 0.51 4.71
C ALA A 146 -13.23 0.13 3.26
N THR A 147 -12.23 -0.18 2.44
CA THR A 147 -12.38 -0.53 1.02
C THR A 147 -13.28 -1.74 0.84
N ASP A 148 -14.26 -1.65 -0.06
CA ASP A 148 -14.91 -2.84 -0.58
C ASP A 148 -13.91 -3.59 -1.48
N TRP A 149 -13.32 -4.65 -0.94
CA TRP A 149 -12.27 -5.39 -1.64
C TRP A 149 -12.79 -6.17 -2.85
N ALA A 150 -14.12 -6.34 -3.00
CA ALA A 150 -14.72 -6.93 -4.19
C ALA A 150 -14.88 -5.91 -5.33
N ASP A 151 -14.88 -4.60 -5.03
CA ASP A 151 -14.98 -3.54 -6.02
C ASP A 151 -13.60 -3.18 -6.60
N ALA A 152 -13.40 -3.51 -7.88
CA ALA A 152 -12.15 -3.24 -8.59
C ALA A 152 -11.83 -1.74 -8.67
N ARG A 153 -12.86 -0.88 -8.69
CA ARG A 153 -12.66 0.57 -8.74
C ARG A 153 -12.11 1.09 -7.40
N SER A 154 -12.73 0.76 -6.27
CA SER A 154 -12.23 1.12 -4.94
C SER A 154 -10.83 0.57 -4.68
N MET A 155 -10.53 -0.65 -5.12
CA MET A 155 -9.17 -1.21 -5.05
C MET A 155 -8.16 -0.41 -5.89
N GLY A 156 -8.56 0.03 -7.09
CA GLY A 156 -7.75 0.91 -7.93
C GLY A 156 -7.49 2.28 -7.29
N GLU A 157 -8.50 2.87 -6.62
CA GLU A 157 -8.33 4.11 -5.87
C GLU A 157 -7.37 3.95 -4.69
N LEU A 158 -7.46 2.83 -3.96
CA LEU A 158 -6.51 2.51 -2.89
C LEU A 158 -5.07 2.41 -3.41
N ALA A 159 -4.87 1.81 -4.59
CA ALA A 159 -3.57 1.71 -5.24
C ALA A 159 -3.00 3.07 -5.68
N ILE A 160 -3.86 3.97 -6.17
CA ILE A 160 -3.47 5.35 -6.48
C ILE A 160 -3.02 6.07 -5.21
N ALA A 161 -3.81 5.96 -4.13
CA ALA A 161 -3.51 6.62 -2.86
C ALA A 161 -2.19 6.14 -2.25
N GLY A 162 -1.95 4.83 -2.30
CA GLY A 162 -0.69 4.24 -1.85
C GLY A 162 0.52 4.70 -2.66
N HIS A 163 0.39 4.74 -3.99
CA HIS A 163 1.44 5.25 -4.86
C HIS A 163 1.75 6.73 -4.60
N ALA A 164 0.72 7.56 -4.48
CA ALA A 164 0.84 8.99 -4.21
C ALA A 164 1.50 9.25 -2.84
N ARG A 165 1.06 8.55 -1.78
CA ARG A 165 1.70 8.64 -0.45
C ARG A 165 3.19 8.29 -0.52
N ALA A 166 3.53 7.17 -1.15
CA ALA A 166 4.92 6.74 -1.28
C ALA A 166 5.81 7.79 -1.96
N LEU A 167 5.32 8.41 -3.03
CA LEU A 167 6.05 9.47 -3.73
C LEU A 167 6.18 10.73 -2.85
N LEU A 168 5.09 11.21 -2.27
CA LEU A 168 5.10 12.43 -1.46
C LEU A 168 5.97 12.28 -0.21
N GLU A 169 5.87 11.18 0.53
CA GLU A 169 6.72 10.93 1.71
C GLU A 169 8.19 10.83 1.31
N TRP A 170 8.51 10.19 0.19
CA TRP A 170 9.88 10.17 -0.33
C TRP A 170 10.39 11.58 -0.67
N HIS A 171 9.53 12.44 -1.25
CA HIS A 171 9.87 13.85 -1.48
C HIS A 171 10.14 14.60 -0.18
N ASN A 172 9.36 14.34 0.87
CA ASN A 172 9.49 15.01 2.16
C ASN A 172 10.78 14.66 2.89
N ILE A 173 11.28 13.41 2.75
CA ILE A 173 12.51 12.98 3.42
C ILE A 173 13.78 13.19 2.57
N SER A 174 13.65 13.22 1.24
CA SER A 174 14.79 13.36 0.32
C SER A 174 15.06 14.83 -0.02
N LEU A 175 15.33 15.69 0.97
CA LEU A 175 15.51 17.14 0.76
C LEU A 175 16.94 17.52 0.33
N PHE A 176 17.92 16.72 0.72
CA PHE A 176 19.34 16.98 0.51
C PHE A 176 20.03 15.78 -0.12
N CYS A 177 21.11 16.04 -0.86
CA CYS A 177 21.90 15.03 -1.53
C CYS A 177 22.78 14.30 -0.51
N GLY A 178 22.58 12.98 -0.35
CA GLY A 178 23.42 12.16 0.53
C GLY A 178 24.90 12.05 0.12
N HIS A 179 25.32 12.63 -1.02
CA HIS A 179 26.73 12.65 -1.43
C HIS A 179 27.45 13.96 -1.04
N CYS A 180 26.83 15.13 -1.26
CA CYS A 180 27.48 16.43 -1.08
C CYS A 180 26.75 17.39 -0.13
N GLY A 181 25.60 16.99 0.43
CA GLY A 181 24.77 17.81 1.31
C GLY A 181 23.97 18.92 0.60
N GLY A 182 24.16 19.14 -0.71
CA GLY A 182 23.42 20.15 -1.47
C GLY A 182 21.92 19.84 -1.57
N LYS A 183 21.07 20.87 -1.70
CA LYS A 183 19.62 20.69 -1.89
C LYS A 183 19.33 19.82 -3.11
N THR A 184 18.26 19.06 -3.06
CA THR A 184 17.74 18.33 -4.22
C THR A 184 16.48 18.99 -4.75
N VAL A 185 16.35 19.05 -6.07
CA VAL A 185 15.20 19.62 -6.79
C VAL A 185 14.43 18.52 -7.51
N SER A 186 13.12 18.70 -7.62
CA SER A 186 12.23 17.80 -8.35
C SER A 186 12.57 17.80 -9.85
N LYS A 187 12.54 16.63 -10.48
CA LYS A 187 12.72 16.45 -11.93
C LYS A 187 11.73 15.41 -12.44
N GLU A 188 11.45 15.45 -13.74
CA GLU A 188 10.52 14.51 -14.40
C GLU A 188 9.16 14.44 -13.69
N ALA A 189 8.57 15.62 -13.45
CA ALA A 189 7.25 15.74 -12.84
C ALA A 189 7.16 15.07 -11.45
N GLY A 190 8.22 15.14 -10.65
CA GLY A 190 8.26 14.52 -9.31
C GLY A 190 8.59 13.04 -9.30
N ARG A 191 8.93 12.42 -10.44
CA ARG A 191 9.32 10.99 -10.47
C ARG A 191 10.75 10.73 -10.03
N ARG A 192 11.59 11.76 -10.03
CA ARG A 192 12.95 11.70 -9.46
C ARG A 192 13.37 13.05 -8.91
N LYS A 193 14.49 13.05 -8.18
CA LYS A 193 15.16 14.24 -7.69
C LYS A 193 16.57 14.33 -8.25
N GLN A 194 17.11 15.54 -8.27
CA GLN A 194 18.48 15.79 -8.69
C GLN A 194 19.13 16.81 -7.76
N CYS A 195 20.40 16.58 -7.39
CA CYS A 195 21.16 17.57 -6.64
C CYS A 195 21.29 18.87 -7.45
N SER A 196 21.00 20.01 -6.81
CA SER A 196 21.11 21.34 -7.42
C SER A 196 22.54 21.85 -7.55
N ASN A 197 23.50 21.20 -6.89
CA ASN A 197 24.91 21.52 -7.07
C ASN A 197 25.36 21.07 -8.47
N GLU A 198 25.73 22.03 -9.32
CA GLU A 198 26.14 21.82 -10.71
C GLU A 198 27.40 20.94 -10.86
N LEU A 199 28.26 20.86 -9.84
CA LEU A 199 29.42 19.96 -9.84
C LEU A 199 29.02 18.52 -9.45
N CYS A 200 27.90 18.34 -8.74
CA CYS A 200 27.45 17.02 -8.29
C CYS A 200 26.41 16.39 -9.22
N ARG A 201 25.29 17.09 -9.47
CA ARG A 201 24.15 16.67 -10.32
C ARG A 201 23.63 15.23 -10.11
N LYS A 202 23.93 14.61 -8.97
CA LYS A 202 23.54 13.22 -8.66
C LYS A 202 22.03 13.07 -8.72
N ARG A 203 21.58 11.99 -9.37
CA ARG A 203 20.16 11.62 -9.46
C ARG A 203 19.78 10.78 -8.25
N VAL A 204 18.58 10.99 -7.73
CA VAL A 204 18.00 10.25 -6.62
C VAL A 204 16.61 9.78 -7.04
N TYR A 205 16.32 8.50 -6.82
CA TYR A 205 15.06 7.85 -7.18
C TYR A 205 14.25 7.52 -5.91
N PRO A 206 12.92 7.34 -6.05
CA PRO A 206 12.07 6.86 -4.95
C PRO A 206 12.62 5.60 -4.30
N ARG A 207 12.63 5.58 -2.97
CA ARG A 207 13.08 4.44 -2.16
C ARG A 207 11.96 3.41 -2.06
N VAL A 208 12.29 2.14 -2.26
CA VAL A 208 11.44 0.98 -2.00
C VAL A 208 12.26 -0.01 -1.20
N ASP A 209 11.77 -0.38 -0.02
CA ASP A 209 12.47 -1.28 0.90
C ASP A 209 11.88 -2.70 0.79
N PRO A 210 12.61 -3.67 0.21
CA PRO A 210 12.13 -5.03 0.08
C PRO A 210 12.05 -5.73 1.44
N VAL A 211 10.96 -6.45 1.67
CA VAL A 211 10.67 -7.20 2.89
C VAL A 211 10.15 -8.57 2.47
N VAL A 212 10.80 -9.65 2.89
CA VAL A 212 10.27 -10.99 2.68
C VAL A 212 9.20 -11.26 3.74
N ILE A 213 8.12 -11.92 3.35
CA ILE A 213 7.09 -12.42 4.25
C ILE A 213 6.78 -13.87 3.88
N MET A 214 6.87 -14.77 4.85
CA MET A 214 6.88 -16.19 4.57
C MET A 214 5.92 -16.96 5.47
N LEU A 215 5.11 -17.81 4.85
CA LEU A 215 4.38 -18.84 5.57
C LEU A 215 5.24 -20.10 5.59
N VAL A 216 5.71 -20.48 6.79
CA VAL A 216 6.52 -21.68 6.98
C VAL A 216 5.60 -22.87 7.18
N ILE A 217 5.77 -23.90 6.35
CA ILE A 217 4.89 -25.06 6.24
C ILE A 217 5.63 -26.31 6.72
N ASP A 218 5.03 -27.02 7.67
CA ASP A 218 5.36 -28.40 8.01
C ASP A 218 4.43 -29.31 7.20
N ARG A 219 4.98 -29.89 6.13
CA ARG A 219 4.21 -30.74 5.19
C ARG A 219 3.76 -32.04 5.84
N GLU A 220 4.53 -32.60 6.76
CA GLU A 220 4.27 -33.92 7.33
C GLU A 220 3.11 -33.89 8.32
N ASN A 221 3.01 -32.81 9.09
CA ASN A 221 1.97 -32.65 10.12
C ASN A 221 0.82 -31.72 9.71
N ASP A 222 0.76 -31.30 8.44
CA ASP A 222 -0.25 -30.41 7.85
C ASP A 222 -0.54 -29.16 8.70
N ARG A 223 0.53 -28.44 9.05
CA ARG A 223 0.49 -27.27 9.93
C ARG A 223 1.44 -26.18 9.45
N VAL A 224 1.23 -24.97 9.95
CA VAL A 224 2.03 -23.79 9.62
C VAL A 224 2.52 -23.08 10.86
N LEU A 225 3.67 -22.45 10.76
CA LEU A 225 4.20 -21.58 11.80
C LEU A 225 3.61 -20.19 11.62
N LEU A 226 2.99 -19.67 12.68
CA LEU A 226 2.57 -18.28 12.77
C LEU A 226 3.22 -17.65 14.00
N SER A 227 3.43 -16.34 13.95
CA SER A 227 3.97 -15.56 15.06
C SER A 227 3.06 -14.41 15.48
N ARG A 228 3.29 -13.91 16.69
CA ARG A 228 2.71 -12.68 17.23
C ARG A 228 3.82 -11.74 17.65
N GLN A 229 3.54 -10.45 17.51
CA GLN A 229 4.40 -9.38 18.00
C GLN A 229 3.60 -8.48 18.94
N SER A 230 4.24 -7.98 20.00
CA SER A 230 3.60 -7.14 21.02
C SER A 230 2.97 -5.85 20.46
N ARG A 231 3.47 -5.37 19.32
CA ARG A 231 2.94 -4.21 18.59
C ARG A 231 1.65 -4.48 17.82
N PHE A 232 1.28 -5.74 17.62
CA PHE A 232 0.08 -6.13 16.88
C PHE A 232 -1.17 -6.01 17.75
N VAL A 233 -2.33 -6.03 17.10
CA VAL A 233 -3.61 -6.20 17.81
C VAL A 233 -3.52 -7.48 18.65
N PRO A 234 -3.90 -7.45 19.94
CA PRO A 234 -3.84 -8.63 20.78
C PRO A 234 -4.46 -9.86 20.10
N ARG A 235 -3.77 -11.00 20.17
CA ARG A 235 -4.16 -12.28 19.53
C ARG A 235 -4.06 -12.33 18.00
N MET A 236 -3.49 -11.32 17.35
CA MET A 236 -3.21 -11.40 15.91
C MET A 236 -1.97 -12.26 15.64
N TRP A 237 -2.19 -13.37 14.92
CA TRP A 237 -1.16 -14.28 14.43
C TRP A 237 -0.93 -14.06 12.94
N SER A 238 0.33 -13.99 12.51
CA SER A 238 0.70 -13.69 11.12
C SER A 238 1.91 -14.51 10.68
N CYS A 239 2.21 -14.47 9.39
CA CYS A 239 3.48 -14.93 8.83
C CYS A 239 4.66 -14.15 9.45
N LEU A 240 5.84 -14.80 9.47
CA LEU A 240 7.13 -14.16 9.75
C LEU A 240 7.48 -13.19 8.62
N ALA A 241 8.21 -12.12 8.92
CA ALA A 241 8.62 -11.15 7.90
C ALA A 241 9.81 -10.31 8.35
N GLY A 242 10.74 -10.05 7.42
CA GLY A 242 11.89 -9.21 7.69
C GLY A 242 12.55 -8.62 6.46
N PHE A 243 13.49 -7.71 6.69
CA PHE A 243 14.15 -6.95 5.63
C PHE A 243 15.22 -7.80 4.95
N ILE A 244 15.45 -7.53 3.66
CA ILE A 244 16.61 -8.11 2.97
C ILE A 244 17.87 -7.35 3.36
N GLU A 245 18.99 -8.05 3.47
CA GLU A 245 20.30 -7.43 3.64
C GLU A 245 21.02 -7.18 2.29
N PRO A 246 21.90 -6.16 2.20
CA PRO A 246 22.73 -5.96 1.01
C PRO A 246 23.62 -7.18 0.72
N GLY A 247 23.44 -7.77 -0.47
CA GLY A 247 24.18 -8.96 -0.91
C GLY A 247 23.42 -10.26 -0.68
N GLU A 248 22.22 -10.20 -0.11
CA GLU A 248 21.36 -11.35 0.15
C GLU A 248 20.32 -11.53 -0.97
N SER A 249 20.08 -12.77 -1.39
CA SER A 249 18.90 -13.14 -2.21
C SER A 249 17.62 -13.17 -1.37
N LEU A 250 16.46 -13.11 -2.02
CA LEU A 250 15.18 -13.18 -1.31
C LEU A 250 15.02 -14.52 -0.58
N GLU A 251 15.50 -15.60 -1.18
CA GLU A 251 15.44 -16.93 -0.60
C GLU A 251 16.40 -17.07 0.59
N GLU A 252 17.56 -16.42 0.57
CA GLU A 252 18.46 -16.37 1.74
C GLU A 252 17.82 -15.58 2.88
N ALA A 253 17.22 -14.42 2.60
CA ALA A 253 16.51 -13.62 3.60
C ALA A 253 15.38 -14.40 4.26
N VAL A 254 14.58 -15.15 3.49
CA VAL A 254 13.54 -16.04 4.04
C VAL A 254 14.13 -17.05 5.02
N ARG A 255 15.29 -17.65 4.71
CA ARG A 255 15.92 -18.64 5.58
C ARG A 255 16.51 -18.00 6.83
N ARG A 256 17.22 -16.88 6.68
CA ARG A 256 17.83 -16.14 7.78
C ARG A 256 16.77 -15.67 8.76
N GLU A 257 15.77 -14.91 8.29
CA GLU A 257 14.71 -14.35 9.13
C GLU A 257 13.90 -15.46 9.84
N THR A 258 13.61 -16.57 9.16
CA THR A 258 12.93 -17.71 9.81
C THR A 258 13.78 -18.30 10.94
N TRP A 259 15.09 -18.45 10.72
CA TRP A 259 16.00 -19.02 11.71
C TRP A 259 16.27 -18.06 12.88
N GLU A 260 16.45 -16.76 12.61
CA GLU A 260 16.67 -15.72 13.62
C GLU A 260 15.46 -15.61 14.56
N GLU A 261 14.24 -15.48 14.02
CA GLU A 261 13.05 -15.25 14.84
C GLU A 261 12.56 -16.52 15.56
N THR A 262 12.81 -17.72 15.01
CA THR A 262 12.14 -18.96 15.48
C THR A 262 13.04 -20.18 15.65
N GLY A 263 14.30 -20.13 15.21
CA GLY A 263 15.22 -21.26 15.20
C GLY A 263 14.92 -22.33 14.14
N ILE A 264 13.89 -22.14 13.31
CA ILE A 264 13.47 -23.14 12.32
C ILE A 264 14.34 -23.05 11.07
N GLU A 265 14.92 -24.18 10.69
CA GLU A 265 15.60 -24.33 9.41
C GLU A 265 14.59 -24.61 8.32
N VAL A 266 14.70 -23.90 7.20
CA VAL A 266 13.84 -24.06 6.03
C VAL A 266 14.63 -24.47 4.79
N GLY A 267 14.03 -25.35 4.00
CA GLY A 267 14.60 -25.91 2.78
C GLY A 267 14.17 -25.15 1.53
N GLU A 268 13.18 -25.72 0.84
CA GLU A 268 12.57 -25.16 -0.36
C GLU A 268 11.85 -23.85 -0.01
N VAL A 269 12.07 -22.82 -0.86
CA VAL A 269 11.44 -21.49 -0.75
C VAL A 269 10.78 -21.20 -2.10
N VAL A 270 9.49 -20.92 -2.10
CA VAL A 270 8.68 -20.76 -3.31
C VAL A 270 7.98 -19.41 -3.27
N TYR A 271 8.27 -18.57 -4.27
CA TYR A 271 7.59 -17.30 -4.44
C TYR A 271 6.08 -17.50 -4.65
N HIS A 272 5.27 -16.69 -3.97
CA HIS A 272 3.82 -16.66 -4.12
C HIS A 272 3.35 -15.40 -4.86
N SER A 273 3.60 -14.23 -4.27
CA SER A 273 3.14 -12.94 -4.81
C SER A 273 3.90 -11.77 -4.17
N SER A 274 3.61 -10.54 -4.57
CA SER A 274 4.16 -9.34 -3.95
C SER A 274 3.11 -8.26 -3.75
N GLN A 275 3.26 -7.47 -2.69
CA GLN A 275 2.35 -6.38 -2.34
C GLN A 275 3.14 -5.11 -2.01
N PRO A 276 2.90 -3.98 -2.70
CA PRO A 276 3.36 -2.68 -2.25
C PRO A 276 2.74 -2.35 -0.89
N TRP A 277 3.53 -1.83 0.04
CA TRP A 277 3.09 -1.53 1.39
C TRP A 277 3.48 -0.10 1.81
N PRO A 278 2.78 0.90 1.26
CA PRO A 278 2.99 2.30 1.57
C PRO A 278 2.20 2.69 2.83
N VAL A 279 2.22 1.88 3.87
CA VAL A 279 1.62 2.19 5.20
C VAL A 279 2.61 1.93 6.35
N GLY A 280 3.90 1.83 6.01
CA GLY A 280 5.00 1.85 6.96
C GLY A 280 5.22 3.23 7.60
N PRO A 281 6.17 3.34 8.55
CA PRO A 281 6.52 4.62 9.19
C PRO A 281 6.95 5.66 8.16
N ASN A 282 6.80 6.95 8.47
CA ASN A 282 7.09 8.04 7.52
C ASN A 282 8.55 8.08 7.05
N SER A 283 9.49 7.50 7.81
CA SER A 283 10.88 7.32 7.40
C SER A 283 11.08 6.30 6.27
N MET A 284 10.05 5.51 5.97
CA MET A 284 10.04 4.42 5.02
C MET A 284 8.83 4.55 4.09
N PRO A 285 8.98 5.32 2.99
CA PRO A 285 7.85 5.73 2.16
C PRO A 285 7.05 4.56 1.58
N CYS A 286 7.73 3.48 1.21
CA CYS A 286 7.11 2.27 0.67
C CYS A 286 7.98 1.04 0.93
N GLN A 287 7.39 0.02 1.57
CA GLN A 287 7.96 -1.31 1.59
C GLN A 287 7.42 -2.13 0.40
N LEU A 288 8.19 -3.09 -0.09
CA LEU A 288 7.71 -4.11 -1.02
C LEU A 288 7.67 -5.44 -0.30
N MET A 289 6.48 -5.88 0.08
CA MET A 289 6.29 -7.19 0.70
C MET A 289 6.39 -8.26 -0.39
N VAL A 290 7.26 -9.23 -0.22
CA VAL A 290 7.48 -10.34 -1.15
C VAL A 290 7.12 -11.63 -0.44
N GLY A 291 6.02 -12.24 -0.86
CA GLY A 291 5.39 -13.39 -0.22
C GLY A 291 6.00 -14.72 -0.67
N PHE A 292 6.31 -15.58 0.29
CA PHE A 292 6.87 -16.91 0.05
C PHE A 292 6.15 -18.01 0.84
N TYR A 293 6.17 -19.22 0.28
CA TYR A 293 6.06 -20.45 1.04
C TYR A 293 7.46 -20.96 1.34
N ALA A 294 7.72 -21.31 2.60
CA ALA A 294 8.97 -21.92 3.02
C ALA A 294 8.67 -23.28 3.67
N TYR A 295 9.46 -24.30 3.37
CA TYR A 295 9.21 -25.65 3.88
C TYR A 295 10.20 -26.02 4.97
N ALA A 296 9.68 -26.31 6.16
CA ALA A 296 10.47 -26.59 7.35
C ALA A 296 11.28 -27.90 7.21
N LYS A 297 12.51 -27.87 7.71
CA LYS A 297 13.42 -29.02 7.86
C LYS A 297 13.60 -29.42 9.33
N SER A 298 13.47 -28.46 10.24
CA SER A 298 13.42 -28.67 11.69
C SER A 298 12.06 -28.23 12.23
N LEU A 299 11.69 -28.72 13.41
CA LEU A 299 10.37 -28.45 14.04
C LEU A 299 10.48 -27.90 15.46
N GLU A 300 11.68 -27.96 16.06
CA GLU A 300 11.95 -27.46 17.40
C GLU A 300 12.06 -25.93 17.36
N LEU A 301 11.14 -25.26 18.07
CA LEU A 301 11.07 -23.81 18.10
C LEU A 301 12.01 -23.25 19.18
N ASN A 302 12.80 -22.25 18.80
CA ASN A 302 13.54 -21.38 19.69
C ASN A 302 13.20 -19.94 19.33
N VAL A 303 12.15 -19.41 19.95
CA VAL A 303 11.59 -18.10 19.62
C VAL A 303 12.44 -16.99 20.22
N ASP A 304 12.89 -16.05 19.40
CA ASP A 304 13.51 -14.83 19.88
C ASP A 304 12.44 -13.92 20.51
N LYS A 305 12.49 -13.79 21.83
CA LYS A 305 11.55 -12.99 22.62
C LYS A 305 11.85 -11.49 22.61
N GLU A 306 12.98 -11.07 22.03
CA GLU A 306 13.26 -9.64 21.80
C GLU A 306 12.42 -9.12 20.63
N GLU A 307 12.20 -9.92 19.59
CA GLU A 307 11.44 -9.55 18.40
C GLU A 307 9.98 -10.04 18.41
N LEU A 308 9.75 -11.28 18.83
CA LEU A 308 8.44 -11.91 18.84
C LEU A 308 7.87 -12.05 20.25
N GLU A 309 6.57 -11.82 20.37
CA GLU A 309 5.84 -12.20 21.58
C GLU A 309 5.73 -13.72 21.66
N ASP A 310 5.36 -14.36 20.54
CA ASP A 310 5.29 -15.81 20.44
C ASP A 310 5.36 -16.33 19.01
N ALA A 311 5.67 -17.62 18.86
CA ALA A 311 5.53 -18.35 17.60
C ALA A 311 5.09 -19.79 17.87
N GLU A 312 4.11 -20.27 17.12
CA GLU A 312 3.49 -21.58 17.32
C GLU A 312 3.13 -22.26 16.00
N TRP A 313 3.18 -23.59 16.02
CA TRP A 313 2.66 -24.42 14.94
C TRP A 313 1.14 -24.56 15.06
N HIS A 314 0.40 -24.15 14.03
CA HIS A 314 -1.05 -24.25 13.98
C HIS A 314 -1.52 -25.18 12.87
N SER A 315 -2.44 -26.07 13.23
CA SER A 315 -3.04 -27.01 12.28
C SER A 315 -3.82 -26.27 11.18
N ARG A 316 -3.91 -26.87 9.99
CA ARG A 316 -4.77 -26.34 8.92
C ARG A 316 -6.21 -26.10 9.38
N GLU A 317 -6.75 -26.98 10.22
CA GLU A 317 -8.12 -26.87 10.73
C GLU A 317 -8.31 -25.62 11.60
N ASP A 318 -7.37 -25.35 12.52
CA ASP A 318 -7.44 -24.19 13.40
C ASP A 318 -7.30 -22.88 12.64
N VAL A 319 -6.35 -22.82 11.69
CA VAL A 319 -6.17 -21.67 10.81
C VAL A 319 -7.41 -21.45 9.93
N LYS A 320 -8.05 -22.52 9.45
CA LYS A 320 -9.29 -22.44 8.69
C LYS A 320 -10.45 -21.87 9.51
N LYS A 321 -10.55 -22.22 10.80
CA LYS A 321 -11.53 -21.63 11.73
C LYS A 321 -11.26 -20.14 11.96
N ALA A 322 -9.99 -19.73 12.04
CA ALA A 322 -9.58 -18.34 12.24
C ALA A 322 -9.78 -17.43 11.01
N LEU A 323 -9.93 -18.00 9.80
CA LEU A 323 -10.23 -17.25 8.57
C LEU A 323 -11.72 -16.84 8.45
N ALA A 324 -12.42 -16.62 9.58
CA ALA A 324 -13.85 -16.34 9.62
C ALA A 324 -14.22 -15.03 8.90
N TYR A 325 -14.85 -15.17 7.73
CA TYR A 325 -15.14 -14.05 6.81
C TYR A 325 -16.11 -12.99 7.35
N ALA A 326 -17.08 -13.39 8.18
CA ALA A 326 -18.10 -12.48 8.71
C ALA A 326 -17.50 -11.34 9.55
N GLU A 327 -16.42 -11.62 10.28
CA GLU A 327 -15.73 -10.64 11.13
C GLU A 327 -15.02 -9.57 10.29
N TYR A 328 -14.33 -9.97 9.21
CA TYR A 328 -13.67 -9.02 8.30
C TYR A 328 -14.67 -8.12 7.60
N ARG A 329 -15.84 -8.65 7.19
CA ARG A 329 -16.90 -7.84 6.59
C ARG A 329 -17.45 -6.83 7.60
N LYS A 330 -17.70 -7.24 8.85
CA LYS A 330 -18.14 -6.33 9.91
C LYS A 330 -17.10 -5.21 10.14
N ALA A 331 -15.81 -5.56 10.22
CA ALA A 331 -14.74 -4.58 10.37
C ALA A 331 -14.66 -3.58 9.20
N GLN A 332 -14.82 -4.07 7.97
CA GLN A 332 -14.87 -3.24 6.77
C GLN A 332 -16.04 -2.26 6.80
N GLN A 333 -17.24 -2.74 7.13
CA GLN A 333 -18.45 -1.91 7.24
C GLN A 333 -18.33 -0.84 8.34
N THR A 334 -17.78 -1.20 9.49
CA THR A 334 -17.50 -0.24 10.57
C THR A 334 -16.50 0.83 10.12
N ALA A 335 -15.40 0.43 9.47
CA ALA A 335 -14.41 1.38 8.97
C ALA A 335 -14.99 2.30 7.87
N ALA A 336 -15.81 1.75 6.96
CA ALA A 336 -16.49 2.53 5.94
C ALA A 336 -17.47 3.56 6.52
N SER A 337 -18.27 3.15 7.51
CA SER A 337 -19.18 4.04 8.23
C SER A 337 -18.44 5.15 8.97
N LYS A 338 -17.26 4.83 9.53
CA LYS A 338 -16.39 5.81 10.17
C LYS A 338 -15.86 6.85 9.18
N VAL A 339 -15.39 6.41 8.00
CA VAL A 339 -14.96 7.32 6.94
C VAL A 339 -16.10 8.24 6.51
N GLU A 340 -17.32 7.70 6.38
CA GLU A 340 -18.50 8.51 6.07
C GLU A 340 -18.79 9.57 7.14
N GLN A 341 -18.73 9.21 8.43
CA GLN A 341 -18.90 10.15 9.54
C GLN A 341 -17.83 11.24 9.55
N MET A 342 -16.57 10.89 9.25
CA MET A 342 -15.49 11.86 9.10
C MET A 342 -15.76 12.84 7.95
N CYS A 343 -16.19 12.34 6.79
CA CYS A 343 -16.56 13.18 5.64
C CYS A 343 -17.74 14.12 5.95
N LYS A 344 -18.73 13.66 6.74
CA LYS A 344 -19.88 14.49 7.16
C LYS A 344 -19.54 15.51 8.26
N GLY A 345 -18.32 15.51 8.79
CA GLY A 345 -17.89 16.41 9.86
C GLY A 345 -18.50 16.08 11.23
N VAL A 346 -18.89 14.82 11.46
CA VAL A 346 -19.66 14.38 12.64
C VAL A 346 -18.77 14.06 13.86
N GLU A 347 -17.46 13.83 13.72
CA GLU A 347 -16.59 13.52 14.88
C GLU A 347 -15.41 14.46 15.13
N LYS A 348 -15.38 14.99 16.37
CA LYS A 348 -14.22 15.56 17.06
C LYS A 348 -13.49 14.44 17.82
N GLY A 349 -12.26 14.13 17.40
CA GLY A 349 -11.17 13.62 18.24
C GLY A 349 -11.43 12.37 19.09
N GLN A 350 -11.26 11.17 18.53
CA GLN A 350 -10.81 10.00 19.27
C GLN A 350 -9.70 9.27 18.52
N ASN A 351 -8.71 8.75 19.26
CA ASN A 351 -7.53 8.07 18.72
C ASN A 351 -7.87 6.68 18.15
N PHE A 352 -7.30 6.38 16.98
CA PHE A 352 -7.75 5.38 16.01
C PHE A 352 -7.10 3.98 16.11
N SER A 353 -6.56 3.58 17.26
CA SER A 353 -5.92 2.26 17.43
C SER A 353 -6.80 1.21 18.15
N ALA A 354 -7.95 1.60 18.71
CA ALA A 354 -8.73 0.75 19.62
C ALA A 354 -9.90 -0.03 18.96
N ASP A 355 -10.24 0.25 17.69
CA ASP A 355 -11.48 -0.25 17.07
C ASP A 355 -11.43 -1.72 16.59
N PHE A 356 -10.33 -2.44 16.84
CA PHE A 356 -10.30 -3.90 16.67
C PHE A 356 -10.87 -4.68 17.85
N ASN A 357 -11.35 -3.99 18.91
CA ASN A 357 -12.15 -4.63 19.94
C ASN A 357 -13.55 -4.92 19.38
N VAL A 358 -13.68 -6.08 18.74
CA VAL A 358 -14.97 -6.67 18.39
C VAL A 358 -15.76 -6.89 19.68
N GLU A 359 -16.77 -6.05 19.92
CA GLU A 359 -17.84 -6.34 20.86
C GLU A 359 -18.66 -7.52 20.31
N SER A 360 -18.28 -8.73 20.71
CA SER A 360 -19.16 -9.90 20.84
C SER A 360 -18.47 -10.97 21.68
N GLY A 361 -19.25 -11.65 22.53
CA GLY A 361 -18.79 -12.65 23.49
C GLY A 361 -18.00 -13.82 22.88
N GLU A 362 -17.17 -14.41 23.73
CA GLU A 362 -16.14 -15.43 23.44
C GLU A 362 -15.16 -15.00 22.33
N LEU A 363 -14.07 -14.36 22.77
CA LEU A 363 -13.00 -13.90 21.88
C LEU A 363 -12.37 -15.12 21.18
N ALA A 364 -12.37 -15.10 19.84
CA ALA A 364 -11.72 -16.14 19.06
C ALA A 364 -10.25 -16.32 19.52
N PRO A 365 -9.76 -17.56 19.67
CA PRO A 365 -8.42 -17.84 20.20
C PRO A 365 -7.30 -17.34 19.28
N MET A 366 -7.60 -17.14 18.00
CA MET A 366 -6.67 -16.72 16.95
C MET A 366 -7.36 -15.74 16.00
N PHE A 367 -6.68 -14.64 15.71
CA PHE A 367 -7.08 -13.67 14.69
C PHE A 367 -5.99 -13.58 13.61
N ILE A 368 -6.36 -13.63 12.33
CA ILE A 368 -5.42 -13.52 11.20
C ILE A 368 -5.58 -12.13 10.56
N PRO A 369 -4.52 -11.55 9.94
CA PRO A 369 -4.68 -10.35 9.13
C PRO A 369 -5.84 -10.45 8.15
N GLY A 370 -6.53 -9.34 7.92
CA GLY A 370 -7.66 -9.27 7.00
C GLY A 370 -7.25 -9.50 5.54
N PRO A 371 -8.24 -9.71 4.65
CA PRO A 371 -8.02 -10.10 3.26
C PRO A 371 -7.26 -9.09 2.41
N PHE A 372 -7.05 -7.86 2.89
CA PHE A 372 -6.20 -6.85 2.25
C PHE A 372 -4.69 -7.13 2.43
N ALA A 373 -4.28 -7.97 3.38
CA ALA A 373 -2.88 -8.22 3.69
C ALA A 373 -2.33 -9.46 2.96
N ILE A 374 -1.11 -9.37 2.44
CA ILE A 374 -0.42 -10.51 1.78
C ILE A 374 -0.29 -11.74 2.68
N ALA A 375 -0.16 -11.57 4.00
CA ALA A 375 -0.19 -12.66 4.97
C ALA A 375 -1.50 -13.47 4.87
N HIS A 376 -2.65 -12.79 4.79
CA HIS A 376 -3.94 -13.46 4.60
C HIS A 376 -3.97 -14.27 3.31
N HIS A 377 -3.39 -13.75 2.23
CA HIS A 377 -3.36 -14.47 0.95
C HIS A 377 -2.48 -15.72 1.01
N LEU A 378 -1.28 -15.62 1.61
CA LEU A 378 -0.42 -16.78 1.83
C LEU A 378 -1.16 -17.87 2.62
N ILE A 379 -1.75 -17.47 3.74
CA ILE A 379 -2.46 -18.35 4.68
C ILE A 379 -3.71 -18.96 4.04
N SER A 380 -4.59 -18.14 3.47
CA SER A 380 -5.84 -18.61 2.84
C SER A 380 -5.56 -19.50 1.62
N SER A 381 -4.61 -19.12 0.76
CA SER A 381 -4.21 -19.94 -0.40
C SER A 381 -3.65 -21.28 0.06
N TRP A 382 -2.82 -21.31 1.11
CA TRP A 382 -2.37 -22.57 1.70
C TRP A 382 -3.55 -23.38 2.22
N VAL A 383 -4.41 -22.82 3.10
CA VAL A 383 -5.56 -23.53 3.73
C VAL A 383 -6.49 -24.17 2.70
N TYR A 384 -6.80 -23.45 1.62
CA TYR A 384 -7.79 -23.85 0.61
C TYR A 384 -7.19 -24.49 -0.65
N GLN A 385 -5.87 -24.70 -0.71
CA GLN A 385 -5.28 -25.56 -1.75
C GLN A 385 -5.77 -27.00 -1.58
N ASP A 386 -6.35 -27.58 -2.63
CA ASP A 386 -6.71 -28.99 -2.66
C ASP A 386 -5.43 -29.83 -2.52
N ALA A 387 -5.40 -30.72 -1.52
CA ALA A 387 -4.27 -31.61 -1.24
C ALA A 387 -3.88 -32.53 -2.43
N GLY A 388 -4.66 -32.54 -3.53
CA GLY A 388 -4.49 -33.41 -4.70
C GLY A 388 -3.65 -32.87 -5.85
N ASP A 389 -3.44 -31.56 -5.98
CA ASP A 389 -2.85 -31.00 -7.22
C ASP A 389 -1.32 -30.97 -7.27
N SER A 390 -0.64 -31.21 -6.14
CA SER A 390 0.83 -31.25 -6.11
C SER A 390 1.44 -32.50 -6.76
N VAL A 391 0.67 -33.59 -6.91
CA VAL A 391 1.13 -34.85 -7.52
C VAL A 391 0.92 -34.84 -9.04
N ALA A 392 -0.16 -34.22 -9.55
CA ALA A 392 -0.46 -34.21 -10.97
C ALA A 392 0.41 -33.23 -11.79
N ALA A 393 0.85 -32.11 -11.19
CA ALA A 393 1.70 -31.14 -11.85
C ALA A 393 3.15 -31.61 -12.08
N ARG A 394 3.61 -32.66 -11.36
CA ARG A 394 4.97 -33.21 -11.47
C ARG A 394 5.16 -34.25 -12.58
N LEU A 395 4.11 -34.65 -13.30
CA LEU A 395 4.17 -35.67 -14.37
C LEU A 395 4.10 -35.13 -15.80
N LYS A 396 4.17 -33.80 -16.00
CA LYS A 396 4.29 -33.20 -17.34
C LYS A 396 5.56 -32.37 -17.48
N GLN A 397 6.73 -33.03 -17.40
CA GLN A 397 7.90 -32.53 -18.11
C GLN A 397 7.84 -33.04 -19.56
N PRO A 398 7.89 -32.17 -20.58
CA PRO A 398 8.22 -32.60 -21.93
C PRO A 398 9.73 -32.86 -21.99
N SER A 399 10.08 -34.10 -22.29
CA SER A 399 11.41 -34.48 -22.76
C SER A 399 11.75 -33.76 -24.07
N GLY A 400 12.93 -33.14 -24.14
CA GLY A 400 13.57 -32.57 -25.34
C GLY A 400 13.83 -31.06 -25.19
N SER A 401 14.98 -30.49 -25.51
CA SER A 401 16.14 -30.92 -26.29
C SER A 401 17.34 -30.09 -25.81
N THR A 402 18.50 -30.73 -25.70
CA THR A 402 19.78 -30.02 -25.71
C THR A 402 19.93 -29.27 -27.03
N SER A 403 20.27 -27.98 -26.99
CA SER A 403 21.00 -27.31 -28.07
C SER A 403 21.65 -26.04 -27.54
N ASN A 404 22.94 -25.95 -27.83
CA ASN A 404 23.87 -24.86 -27.56
C ASN A 404 23.36 -23.47 -27.99
N LEU A 405 23.55 -22.47 -27.14
CA LEU A 405 24.35 -21.25 -27.38
C LEU A 405 24.44 -20.41 -26.10
#